data_AF-A0A2D5AIS3-F1
#
_entry.id   AF-A0A2D5AIS3-F1
#
_cell.length_a   1.000
_cell.length_b   1.000
_cell.length_c   1.000
_cell.angle_alpha   90.00
_cell.angle_beta   90.00
_cell.angle_gamma   90.00
#
_symmetry.space_group_name_H-M   'P 1'
#
loop_
_entity.id
_entity.type
_entity.pdbx_description
1 polymer ?
#
loop_
_entity_poly.entity_id
_entity_poly.type
_entity_poly.pdbx_seq_one_letter_code
_entity_poly.pdbx_strand_id
1 'polypeptide(L)'
;MSEGNDIPKKPTTPPDLPPASIDEAEAPIDKMALEPLGRTINFANVVDALLKTPGRLFFEMQEGETKKVVINLGIIAIGSLALFGLILGLFSGGTQLWAVPLKIAAGGLFAAVITLPSLYVFSCLNGMDMTLRKAATMLLAGSALIGLILTALVPVAWIFSQSTESASFMGLLALAFWMIAICFGGSLVFRSARVSGVNNPIYIVVWAAVFTLVTIQLSTSLRPLIGAAEETFLPAEKRFFLEHWVKSLEVVEKR
;
A
#
# COMPACT_ATOMS: atom_id res chain seq x y z
N MET A 1 -75.53 45.90 32.58
CA MET A 1 -74.60 47.02 32.71
C MET A 1 -73.96 46.92 34.09
N SER A 2 -72.84 46.17 34.17
CA SER A 2 -71.86 46.18 35.27
C SER A 2 -70.67 45.31 34.83
N GLU A 3 -69.49 45.74 35.21
CA GLU A 3 -68.16 45.28 34.82
C GLU A 3 -67.87 43.79 35.07
N GLY A 4 -67.16 43.17 34.11
CA GLY A 4 -66.50 41.88 34.25
C GLY A 4 -65.06 42.00 33.78
N ASN A 5 -64.16 42.14 34.73
CA ASN A 5 -62.71 42.24 34.57
C ASN A 5 -62.13 40.86 34.19
N ASP A 6 -61.73 40.66 32.93
CA ASP A 6 -61.01 39.45 32.50
C ASP A 6 -59.56 39.79 32.14
N ILE A 7 -58.66 39.46 33.06
CA ILE A 7 -57.21 39.51 32.89
C ILE A 7 -56.81 38.33 31.99
N PRO A 8 -56.08 38.54 30.86
CA PRO A 8 -55.54 37.41 30.13
C PRO A 8 -54.43 36.76 30.97
N LYS A 9 -54.67 35.53 31.43
CA LYS A 9 -53.66 34.67 32.04
C LYS A 9 -52.51 34.48 31.05
N LYS A 10 -51.32 34.97 31.41
CA LYS A 10 -50.07 34.74 30.68
C LYS A 10 -49.77 33.23 30.68
N PRO A 11 -49.61 32.56 29.52
CA PRO A 11 -49.16 31.17 29.50
C PRO A 11 -47.71 31.13 29.99
N THR A 12 -47.49 30.68 31.22
CA THR A 12 -46.18 30.29 31.73
C THR A 12 -45.92 28.84 31.37
N THR A 13 -45.45 28.64 30.14
CA THR A 13 -44.66 27.46 29.78
C THR A 13 -43.42 28.00 29.07
N PRO A 14 -42.20 27.63 29.50
CA PRO A 14 -40.99 27.98 28.74
C PRO A 14 -41.13 27.46 27.30
N PRO A 15 -40.53 28.12 26.30
CA PRO A 15 -40.43 27.54 24.96
C PRO A 15 -39.79 26.16 25.08
N ASP A 16 -40.42 25.13 24.52
CA ASP A 16 -39.79 23.83 24.36
C ASP A 16 -38.50 24.04 23.57
N LEU A 17 -37.37 23.74 24.20
CA LEU A 17 -36.09 23.69 23.49
C LEU A 17 -36.27 22.71 22.33
N PRO A 18 -35.82 23.07 21.11
CA PRO A 18 -35.80 22.10 20.02
C PRO A 18 -35.08 20.85 20.52
N PRO A 19 -35.58 19.63 20.25
CA PRO A 19 -34.91 18.42 20.67
C PRO A 19 -33.48 18.52 20.14
N ALA A 20 -32.51 18.55 21.06
CA ALA A 20 -31.12 18.36 20.70
C ALA A 20 -31.09 17.10 19.85
N SER A 21 -30.72 17.23 18.58
CA SER A 21 -30.57 16.11 17.67
C SER A 21 -29.45 15.23 18.22
N ILE A 22 -29.82 14.26 19.06
CA ILE A 22 -28.92 13.22 19.57
C ILE A 22 -28.70 12.16 18.48
N ASP A 23 -28.51 12.60 17.23
CA ASP A 23 -28.33 11.72 16.06
C ASP A 23 -27.45 12.37 14.97
N GLU A 24 -26.53 13.26 15.35
CA GLU A 24 -25.23 13.30 14.65
C GLU A 24 -24.30 12.33 15.38
N ALA A 25 -24.69 11.05 15.43
CA ALA A 25 -23.72 10.00 15.48
C ALA A 25 -22.86 10.18 14.22
N GLU A 26 -21.68 10.76 14.40
CA GLU A 26 -20.66 10.93 13.37
C GLU A 26 -20.55 9.60 12.61
N ALA A 27 -21.19 9.53 11.44
CA ALA A 27 -21.32 8.30 10.69
C ALA A 27 -19.89 7.74 10.50
N PRO A 28 -19.67 6.42 10.64
CA PRO A 28 -18.34 5.86 10.50
C PRO A 28 -17.74 6.40 9.20
N ILE A 29 -16.62 7.15 9.29
CA ILE A 29 -15.98 7.75 8.11
C ILE A 29 -15.72 6.62 7.14
N ASP A 30 -16.54 6.52 6.08
CA ASP A 30 -16.35 5.52 5.06
C ASP A 30 -15.06 5.89 4.33
N LYS A 31 -13.97 5.20 4.69
CA LYS A 31 -12.63 5.43 4.15
C LYS A 31 -12.57 5.19 2.63
N MET A 32 -13.62 4.58 2.07
CA MET A 32 -13.79 4.36 0.64
C MET A 32 -14.84 5.28 0.00
N ALA A 33 -15.42 6.24 0.73
CA ALA A 33 -16.29 7.26 0.15
C ALA A 33 -15.55 7.97 -0.99
N LEU A 34 -16.17 7.95 -2.17
CA LEU A 34 -15.64 8.56 -3.39
C LEU A 34 -15.98 10.05 -3.38
N GLU A 35 -15.24 10.81 -2.57
CA GLU A 35 -15.36 12.26 -2.48
C GLU A 35 -14.11 12.96 -3.05
N PRO A 36 -14.25 14.16 -3.64
CA PRO A 36 -13.11 14.93 -4.09
C PRO A 36 -12.14 15.22 -2.94
N LEU A 37 -10.86 15.17 -3.27
CA LEU A 37 -9.81 15.66 -2.40
C LEU A 37 -10.02 17.17 -2.25
N GLY A 38 -10.69 17.60 -1.18
CA GLY A 38 -10.93 19.01 -0.85
C GLY A 38 -9.66 19.83 -0.56
N ARG A 39 -8.49 19.34 -0.96
CA ARG A 39 -7.15 19.94 -0.80
C ARG A 39 -6.36 19.81 -2.10
N THR A 40 -5.37 20.67 -2.29
CA THR A 40 -4.48 20.63 -3.46
C THR A 40 -3.73 19.30 -3.58
N ILE A 41 -3.54 18.80 -4.80
CA ILE A 41 -2.78 17.56 -5.05
C ILE A 41 -1.29 17.83 -4.82
N ASN A 42 -0.78 17.46 -3.65
CA ASN A 42 0.64 17.53 -3.28
C ASN A 42 1.10 16.21 -2.63
N PHE A 43 2.40 16.03 -2.47
CA PHE A 43 2.99 14.80 -1.91
C PHE A 43 2.36 14.40 -0.55
N ALA A 44 2.31 15.34 0.41
CA ALA A 44 1.82 15.06 1.76
C ALA A 44 0.34 14.67 1.77
N ASN A 45 -0.49 15.33 0.96
CA ASN A 45 -1.91 15.03 0.85
C ASN A 45 -2.17 13.69 0.16
N VAL A 46 -1.33 13.30 -0.82
CA VAL A 46 -1.42 11.98 -1.45
C VAL A 46 -1.03 10.88 -0.46
N VAL A 47 0.02 11.09 0.35
CA VAL A 47 0.38 10.16 1.44
C VAL A 47 -0.74 10.06 2.48
N ASP A 48 -1.28 11.19 2.94
CA ASP A 48 -2.36 11.24 3.93
C ASP A 48 -3.63 10.56 3.42
N ALA A 49 -4.01 10.83 2.16
CA ALA A 49 -5.14 10.17 1.50
C ALA A 49 -4.90 8.67 1.35
N LEU A 50 -3.71 8.24 0.93
CA LEU A 50 -3.40 6.81 0.76
C LEU A 50 -3.47 6.03 2.08
N LEU A 51 -3.09 6.65 3.20
CA LEU A 51 -3.10 6.04 4.53
C LEU A 51 -4.48 6.12 5.22
N LYS A 52 -5.19 7.23 5.09
CA LYS A 52 -6.42 7.50 5.87
C LYS A 52 -7.70 7.34 5.06
N THR A 53 -7.72 7.80 3.82
CA THR A 53 -8.93 7.92 2.97
C THR A 53 -8.64 7.51 1.53
N PRO A 54 -8.29 6.23 1.29
CA PRO A 54 -7.95 5.76 -0.05
C PRO A 54 -9.08 5.98 -1.08
N GLY A 55 -10.34 5.97 -0.66
CA GLY A 55 -11.50 6.26 -1.51
C GLY A 55 -11.43 7.60 -2.22
N ARG A 56 -11.01 8.65 -1.51
CA ARG A 56 -10.87 10.01 -2.09
C ARG A 56 -9.78 10.05 -3.15
N LEU A 57 -8.70 9.32 -2.95
CA LEU A 57 -7.67 9.18 -3.99
C LEU A 57 -8.23 8.49 -5.24
N PHE A 58 -9.08 7.47 -5.08
CA PHE A 58 -9.73 6.80 -6.21
C PHE A 58 -10.71 7.70 -6.96
N PHE A 59 -11.39 8.63 -6.28
CA PHE A 59 -12.23 9.64 -6.93
C PHE A 59 -11.40 10.56 -7.83
N GLU A 60 -10.32 11.16 -7.30
CA GLU A 60 -9.43 12.02 -8.08
C GLU A 60 -8.76 11.30 -9.26
N MET A 61 -8.58 9.99 -9.16
CA MET A 61 -8.05 9.17 -10.25
C MET A 61 -9.05 8.97 -11.40
N GLN A 62 -10.36 9.02 -11.12
CA GLN A 62 -11.42 8.84 -12.11
C GLN A 62 -11.93 10.16 -12.69
N GLU A 63 -12.13 11.17 -11.85
CA GLU A 63 -12.80 12.44 -12.23
C GLU A 63 -11.84 13.65 -12.23
N GLY A 64 -10.67 13.55 -11.58
CA GLY A 64 -9.73 14.65 -11.35
C GLY A 64 -8.47 14.65 -12.22
N GLU A 65 -7.44 15.37 -11.79
CA GLU A 65 -6.15 15.44 -12.50
C GLU A 65 -5.30 14.17 -12.28
N THR A 66 -5.66 13.09 -12.97
CA THR A 66 -5.02 11.76 -12.89
C THR A 66 -3.49 11.83 -13.04
N LYS A 67 -2.97 12.74 -13.88
CA LYS A 67 -1.52 12.88 -14.12
C LYS A 67 -0.74 13.25 -12.86
N LYS A 68 -1.21 14.25 -12.09
CA LYS A 68 -0.51 14.68 -10.87
C LYS A 68 -0.58 13.61 -9.79
N VAL A 69 -1.69 12.88 -9.69
CA VAL A 69 -1.84 11.76 -8.76
C VAL A 69 -0.87 10.63 -9.10
N VAL A 70 -0.82 10.20 -10.36
CA VAL A 70 0.10 9.15 -10.85
C VAL A 70 1.56 9.52 -10.57
N ILE A 71 1.96 10.77 -10.86
CA ILE A 71 3.34 11.23 -10.61
C ILE A 71 3.68 11.16 -9.12
N ASN A 72 2.82 11.70 -8.26
CA ASN A 72 3.06 11.67 -6.81
C ASN A 72 3.10 10.23 -6.27
N LEU A 73 2.20 9.34 -6.73
CA LEU A 73 2.22 7.93 -6.36
C LEU A 73 3.50 7.22 -6.82
N GLY A 74 3.98 7.54 -8.03
CA GLY A 74 5.26 7.03 -8.52
C GLY A 74 6.44 7.49 -7.67
N ILE A 75 6.49 8.78 -7.32
CA ILE A 75 7.51 9.34 -6.43
C ILE A 75 7.47 8.66 -5.06
N ILE A 76 6.27 8.49 -4.48
CA ILE A 76 6.09 7.81 -3.19
C ILE A 76 6.57 6.36 -3.28
N ALA A 77 6.14 5.61 -4.29
CA ALA A 77 6.53 4.22 -4.48
C ALA A 77 8.06 4.08 -4.63
N ILE A 78 8.68 4.86 -5.53
CA ILE A 78 10.12 4.81 -5.76
C ILE A 78 10.88 5.22 -4.50
N GLY A 79 10.52 6.36 -3.90
CA GLY A 79 11.23 6.91 -2.75
C GLY A 79 11.17 6.00 -1.53
N SER A 80 10.00 5.42 -1.25
CA SER A 80 9.79 4.54 -0.11
C SER A 80 10.42 3.16 -0.29
N LEU A 81 10.36 2.58 -1.49
CA LEU A 81 11.07 1.33 -1.81
C LEU A 81 12.60 1.52 -1.80
N ALA A 82 13.10 2.64 -2.32
CA ALA A 82 14.52 2.96 -2.30
C ALA A 82 15.02 3.20 -0.87
N LEU A 83 14.25 3.88 -0.02
CA LEU A 83 14.59 4.09 1.39
C LEU A 83 14.70 2.77 2.14
N PHE A 84 13.76 1.85 1.93
CA PHE A 84 13.85 0.50 2.51
C PHE A 84 15.10 -0.25 2.00
N GLY A 85 15.37 -0.19 0.70
CA GLY A 85 16.56 -0.81 0.13
C GLY A 85 17.88 -0.18 0.56
N LEU A 86 17.89 1.10 0.93
CA LEU A 86 19.08 1.76 1.48
C LEU A 86 19.49 1.15 2.80
N ILE A 87 18.54 0.82 3.66
CA ILE A 87 18.80 0.18 4.96
C ILE A 87 19.37 -1.23 4.78
N LEU A 88 18.85 -1.98 3.80
CA LEU A 88 19.40 -3.29 3.44
C LEU A 88 20.78 -3.19 2.78
N GLY A 89 21.01 -2.14 1.98
CA GLY A 89 22.32 -1.82 1.41
C GLY A 89 23.34 -1.42 2.46
N LEU A 90 22.93 -0.68 3.50
CA LEU A 90 23.78 -0.25 4.62
C LEU A 90 24.30 -1.44 5.42
N PHE A 91 23.52 -2.51 5.56
CA PHE A 91 23.98 -3.76 6.16
C PHE A 91 25.13 -4.41 5.40
N SER A 92 25.11 -4.37 4.06
CA SER A 92 26.11 -5.08 3.24
C SER A 92 27.32 -4.21 2.87
N GLY A 93 27.14 -2.88 2.86
CA GLY A 93 28.21 -1.90 2.63
C GLY A 93 28.68 -1.78 1.17
N GLY A 94 29.72 -0.96 0.95
CA GLY A 94 30.38 -0.83 -0.35
C GLY A 94 29.47 -0.40 -1.51
N THR A 95 29.63 -1.05 -2.67
CA THR A 95 28.84 -0.78 -3.90
C THR A 95 27.36 -1.14 -3.77
N GLN A 96 26.98 -1.88 -2.73
CA GLN A 96 25.59 -2.29 -2.50
C GLN A 96 24.73 -1.17 -1.91
N LEU A 97 25.35 -0.11 -1.38
CA LEU A 97 24.66 1.07 -0.86
C LEU A 97 23.74 1.75 -1.89
N TRP A 98 24.12 1.74 -3.18
CA TRP A 98 23.29 2.31 -4.25
C TRP A 98 22.61 1.22 -5.08
N ALA A 99 23.27 0.06 -5.26
CA ALA A 99 22.73 -1.02 -6.09
C ALA A 99 21.49 -1.68 -5.46
N VAL A 100 21.44 -1.86 -4.13
CA VAL A 100 20.30 -2.48 -3.44
C VAL A 100 19.04 -1.59 -3.49
N PRO A 101 19.07 -0.30 -3.13
CA PRO A 101 17.93 0.60 -3.32
C PRO A 101 17.37 0.57 -4.73
N LEU A 102 18.27 0.65 -5.72
CA LEU A 102 17.88 0.66 -7.13
C LEU A 102 17.24 -0.65 -7.54
N LYS A 103 17.81 -1.80 -7.14
CA LYS A 103 17.26 -3.13 -7.41
C LYS A 103 15.89 -3.33 -6.78
N ILE A 104 15.67 -2.88 -5.56
CA ILE A 104 14.38 -3.02 -4.87
C ILE A 104 13.32 -2.12 -5.50
N ALA A 105 13.63 -0.86 -5.76
CA ALA A 105 12.70 0.06 -6.42
C ALA A 105 12.36 -0.41 -7.84
N ALA A 106 13.38 -0.74 -8.65
CA ALA A 106 13.19 -1.22 -10.02
C ALA A 106 12.49 -2.58 -10.04
N GLY A 107 12.89 -3.52 -9.17
CA GLY A 107 12.29 -4.85 -9.07
C GLY A 107 10.83 -4.80 -8.64
N GLY A 108 10.48 -3.97 -7.65
CA GLY A 108 9.10 -3.77 -7.21
C GLY A 108 8.21 -3.16 -8.29
N LEU A 109 8.69 -2.11 -8.98
CA LEU A 109 7.95 -1.52 -10.09
C LEU A 109 7.86 -2.44 -11.30
N PHE A 110 8.91 -3.18 -11.61
CA PHE A 110 8.89 -4.18 -12.68
C PHE A 110 7.86 -5.28 -12.37
N ALA A 111 7.81 -5.76 -11.12
CA ALA A 111 6.79 -6.70 -10.67
C ALA A 111 5.38 -6.16 -10.90
N ALA A 112 5.14 -4.89 -10.58
CA ALA A 112 3.87 -4.22 -10.84
C ALA A 112 3.55 -4.17 -12.35
N VAL A 113 4.51 -3.78 -13.19
CA VAL A 113 4.27 -3.70 -14.65
C VAL A 113 3.94 -5.07 -15.25
N ILE A 114 4.65 -6.14 -14.89
CA ILE A 114 4.41 -7.46 -15.48
C ILE A 114 3.14 -8.14 -14.97
N THR A 115 2.62 -7.70 -13.81
CA THR A 115 1.36 -8.20 -13.21
C THR A 115 0.16 -7.32 -13.53
N LEU A 116 0.37 -6.18 -14.19
CA LEU A 116 -0.68 -5.31 -14.69
C LEU A 116 -1.63 -5.99 -15.70
N PRO A 117 -1.16 -6.71 -16.74
CA PRO A 117 -2.07 -7.34 -17.70
C PRO A 117 -2.95 -8.39 -17.04
N SER A 118 -2.45 -9.15 -16.07
CA SER A 118 -3.26 -10.11 -15.33
C SER A 118 -4.29 -9.42 -14.43
N LEU A 119 -3.92 -8.31 -13.78
CA LEU A 119 -4.89 -7.49 -13.02
C LEU A 119 -6.04 -7.05 -13.90
N TYR A 120 -5.73 -6.53 -15.10
CA TYR A 120 -6.73 -6.06 -16.05
C TYR A 120 -7.67 -7.18 -16.49
N VAL A 121 -7.14 -8.32 -16.94
CA VAL A 121 -7.96 -9.46 -17.39
C VAL A 121 -8.84 -10.00 -16.27
N PHE A 122 -8.29 -10.23 -15.08
CA PHE A 122 -9.07 -10.72 -13.93
C PHE A 122 -10.09 -9.70 -13.43
N SER A 123 -9.83 -8.40 -13.62
CA SER A 123 -10.79 -7.34 -13.32
C SER A 123 -11.95 -7.32 -14.30
N CYS A 124 -11.69 -7.45 -15.61
CA CYS A 124 -12.72 -7.52 -16.64
C CYS A 124 -13.56 -8.79 -16.53
N LEU A 125 -12.95 -9.95 -16.23
CA LEU A 125 -13.68 -11.21 -15.97
C LEU A 125 -14.60 -11.13 -14.75
N ASN A 126 -14.29 -10.24 -13.80
CA ASN A 126 -15.15 -9.97 -12.65
C ASN A 126 -16.39 -9.15 -13.01
N GLY A 127 -16.45 -8.58 -14.22
CA GLY A 127 -17.51 -7.67 -14.65
C GLY A 127 -17.29 -6.22 -14.23
N MET A 128 -16.08 -5.84 -13.79
CA MET A 128 -15.75 -4.44 -13.54
C MET A 128 -15.55 -3.68 -14.85
N ASP A 129 -16.10 -2.46 -14.94
CA ASP A 129 -15.78 -1.52 -16.04
C ASP A 129 -14.41 -0.87 -15.80
N MET A 130 -13.38 -1.68 -16.05
CA MET A 130 -11.97 -1.37 -15.78
C MET A 130 -11.28 -0.97 -17.09
N THR A 131 -10.66 0.20 -17.12
CA THR A 131 -9.70 0.56 -18.18
C THR A 131 -8.28 0.20 -17.74
N LEU A 132 -7.38 -0.02 -18.71
CA LEU A 132 -5.97 -0.31 -18.41
C LEU A 132 -5.33 0.78 -17.54
N ARG A 133 -5.74 2.04 -17.72
CA ARG A 133 -5.30 3.17 -16.89
C ARG A 133 -5.78 3.05 -15.46
N LYS A 134 -7.05 2.73 -15.22
CA LYS A 134 -7.59 2.52 -13.86
C LYS A 134 -6.85 1.38 -13.15
N ALA A 135 -6.62 0.26 -13.84
CA ALA A 135 -5.86 -0.87 -13.31
C ALA A 135 -4.40 -0.47 -12.98
N ALA A 136 -3.74 0.28 -13.85
CA ALA A 136 -2.37 0.73 -13.65
C ALA A 136 -2.24 1.66 -12.44
N THR A 137 -3.15 2.63 -12.30
CA THR A 137 -3.09 3.57 -11.17
C THR A 137 -3.47 2.90 -9.85
N MET A 138 -4.43 1.98 -9.87
CA MET A 138 -4.79 1.15 -8.71
C MET A 138 -3.61 0.31 -8.22
N LEU A 139 -2.89 -0.33 -9.15
CA LEU A 139 -1.69 -1.10 -8.84
C LEU A 139 -0.54 -0.22 -8.35
N LEU A 140 -0.37 0.96 -8.93
CA LEU A 140 0.63 1.94 -8.50
C LEU A 140 0.33 2.46 -7.09
N ALA A 141 -0.94 2.72 -6.76
CA ALA A 141 -1.38 3.09 -5.41
C ALA A 141 -1.10 1.98 -4.40
N GLY A 142 -1.40 0.72 -4.75
CA GLY A 142 -1.03 -0.45 -3.96
C GLY A 142 0.48 -0.54 -3.72
N SER A 143 1.28 -0.32 -4.77
CA SER A 143 2.75 -0.35 -4.70
C SER A 143 3.33 0.78 -3.85
N ALA A 144 2.75 1.98 -3.93
CA ALA A 144 3.09 3.11 -3.08
C ALA A 144 2.79 2.79 -1.60
N LEU A 145 1.65 2.15 -1.32
CA LEU A 145 1.30 1.74 0.03
C LEU A 145 2.26 0.66 0.56
N ILE A 146 2.61 -0.34 -0.26
CA ILE A 146 3.64 -1.35 0.09
C ILE A 146 4.93 -0.64 0.53
N GLY A 147 5.43 0.30 -0.28
CA GLY A 147 6.65 1.02 0.04
C GLY A 147 6.54 1.87 1.31
N LEU A 148 5.41 2.53 1.56
CA LEU A 148 5.17 3.28 2.81
C LEU A 148 5.17 2.37 4.04
N ILE A 149 4.55 1.19 3.95
CA ILE A 149 4.57 0.20 5.05
C ILE A 149 5.99 -0.31 5.29
N LEU A 150 6.76 -0.56 4.24
CA LEU A 150 8.18 -0.92 4.37
C LEU A 150 9.00 0.20 5.01
N THR A 151 8.71 1.45 4.66
CA THR A 151 9.33 2.63 5.28
C THR A 151 9.00 2.71 6.78
N ALA A 152 7.79 2.35 7.19
CA ALA A 152 7.45 2.27 8.61
C ALA A 152 8.24 1.18 9.37
N LEU A 153 8.71 0.14 8.67
CA LEU A 153 9.50 -0.97 9.21
C LEU A 153 11.02 -0.75 9.13
N VAL A 154 11.48 0.31 8.45
CA VAL A 154 12.90 0.73 8.38
C VAL A 154 13.60 0.79 9.73
N PRO A 155 13.07 1.47 10.78
CA PRO A 155 13.78 1.56 12.06
C PRO A 155 13.98 0.18 12.71
N VAL A 156 13.03 -0.73 12.52
CA VAL A 156 13.15 -2.11 13.00
C VAL A 156 14.24 -2.85 12.23
N ALA A 157 14.22 -2.77 10.89
CA ALA A 157 15.26 -3.35 10.03
C ALA A 157 16.66 -2.84 10.40
N TRP A 158 16.78 -1.54 10.67
CA TRP A 158 18.05 -0.93 11.08
C TRP A 158 18.57 -1.52 12.40
N ILE A 159 17.75 -1.64 13.44
CA ILE A 159 18.17 -2.22 14.72
C ILE A 159 18.67 -3.67 14.54
N PHE A 160 17.95 -4.47 13.75
CA PHE A 160 18.37 -5.84 13.47
C PHE A 160 19.67 -5.89 12.66
N SER A 161 19.88 -4.96 11.73
CA SER A 161 21.16 -4.87 10.98
C SER A 161 22.36 -4.60 11.88
N GLN A 162 22.17 -3.92 13.02
CA GLN A 162 23.23 -3.70 14.01
C GLN A 162 23.43 -4.90 14.95
N SER A 163 22.44 -5.81 15.00
CA SER A 163 22.41 -6.93 15.94
C SER A 163 22.85 -8.26 15.33
N THR A 164 23.07 -8.32 14.02
CA THR A 164 23.38 -9.55 13.28
C THR A 164 24.45 -9.30 12.24
N GLU A 165 25.23 -10.32 11.92
CA GLU A 165 26.12 -10.34 10.74
C GLU A 165 25.62 -11.34 9.68
N SER A 166 24.51 -12.03 9.95
CA SER A 166 23.99 -13.08 9.06
C SER A 166 23.12 -12.48 7.95
N ALA A 167 23.66 -12.50 6.71
CA ALA A 167 22.93 -12.08 5.52
C ALA A 167 21.64 -12.90 5.29
N SER A 168 21.65 -14.19 5.62
CA SER A 168 20.46 -15.05 5.50
C SER A 168 19.35 -14.63 6.44
N PHE A 169 19.68 -14.31 7.69
CA PHE A 169 18.71 -13.82 8.67
C PHE A 169 18.12 -12.48 8.23
N MET A 170 18.98 -11.53 7.82
CA MET A 170 18.55 -10.21 7.36
C MET A 170 17.68 -10.31 6.09
N GLY A 171 17.98 -11.24 5.19
CA GLY A 171 17.15 -11.56 4.03
C GLY A 171 15.78 -12.10 4.40
N LEU A 172 15.70 -13.03 5.34
CA LEU A 172 14.43 -13.59 5.78
C LEU A 172 13.56 -12.54 6.48
N LEU A 173 14.17 -11.66 7.28
CA LEU A 173 13.50 -10.54 7.91
C LEU A 173 12.95 -9.56 6.86
N ALA A 174 13.75 -9.22 5.84
CA ALA A 174 13.33 -8.37 4.75
C ALA A 174 12.15 -8.97 3.97
N LEU A 175 12.17 -10.29 3.72
CA LEU A 175 11.03 -10.99 3.13
C LEU A 175 9.79 -10.96 4.01
N ALA A 176 9.94 -11.15 5.33
CA ALA A 176 8.80 -11.09 6.25
C ALA A 176 8.15 -9.70 6.21
N PHE A 177 8.94 -8.63 6.23
CA PHE A 177 8.45 -7.26 6.06
C PHE A 177 7.78 -7.03 4.71
N TRP A 178 8.36 -7.58 3.64
CA TRP A 178 7.77 -7.53 2.30
C TRP A 178 6.40 -8.22 2.25
N MET A 179 6.26 -9.39 2.87
CA MET A 179 4.98 -10.10 2.94
C MET A 179 3.92 -9.32 3.71
N ILE A 180 4.29 -8.73 4.85
CA ILE A 180 3.39 -7.84 5.61
C ILE A 180 2.94 -6.67 4.73
N ALA A 181 3.88 -6.02 4.04
CA ALA A 181 3.58 -4.89 3.18
C ALA A 181 2.65 -5.28 2.00
N ILE A 182 2.88 -6.43 1.36
CA ILE A 182 1.98 -6.97 0.32
C ILE A 182 0.57 -7.20 0.87
N CYS A 183 0.42 -7.74 2.07
CA CYS A 183 -0.90 -7.95 2.66
C CYS A 183 -1.69 -6.63 2.80
N PHE A 184 -1.04 -5.57 3.29
CA PHE A 184 -1.66 -4.25 3.43
C PHE A 184 -1.89 -3.56 2.08
N GLY A 185 -0.91 -3.57 1.18
CA GLY A 185 -1.03 -3.03 -0.18
C GLY A 185 -2.09 -3.74 -1.02
N GLY A 186 -2.13 -5.07 -0.94
CA GLY A 186 -3.16 -5.90 -1.56
C GLY A 186 -4.55 -5.62 -0.99
N SER A 187 -4.67 -5.44 0.32
CA SER A 187 -5.94 -5.07 0.96
C SER A 187 -6.53 -3.77 0.39
N LEU A 188 -5.69 -2.79 0.02
CA LEU A 188 -6.12 -1.59 -0.68
C LEU A 188 -6.71 -1.91 -2.07
N VAL A 189 -6.02 -2.77 -2.84
CA VAL A 189 -6.49 -3.22 -4.16
C VAL A 189 -7.83 -3.97 -4.01
N PHE A 190 -7.96 -4.87 -3.04
CA PHE A 190 -9.22 -5.55 -2.77
C PHE A 190 -10.37 -4.59 -2.43
N ARG A 191 -10.11 -3.60 -1.57
CA ARG A 191 -11.13 -2.60 -1.19
C ARG A 191 -11.57 -1.79 -2.41
N SER A 192 -10.62 -1.35 -3.22
CA SER A 192 -10.89 -0.63 -4.48
C SER A 192 -11.71 -1.46 -5.47
N ALA A 193 -11.40 -2.75 -5.60
CA ALA A 193 -12.16 -3.65 -6.45
C ALA A 193 -13.61 -3.83 -5.96
N ARG A 194 -13.83 -3.97 -4.64
CA ARG A 194 -15.19 -4.08 -4.07
C ARG A 194 -16.05 -2.85 -4.36
N VAL A 195 -15.49 -1.65 -4.24
CA VAL A 195 -16.23 -0.40 -4.54
C VAL A 195 -16.52 -0.25 -6.02
N SER A 196 -15.72 -0.88 -6.88
CA SER A 196 -15.94 -0.92 -8.33
C SER A 196 -16.96 -1.99 -8.76
N GLY A 197 -17.64 -2.65 -7.82
CA GLY A 197 -18.71 -3.61 -8.13
C GLY A 197 -18.25 -5.04 -8.40
N VAL A 198 -17.18 -5.51 -7.75
CA VAL A 198 -16.74 -6.91 -7.85
C VAL A 198 -17.88 -7.89 -7.52
N ASN A 199 -18.18 -8.79 -8.46
CA ASN A 199 -19.13 -9.88 -8.30
C ASN A 199 -18.53 -11.06 -7.51
N ASN A 200 -17.27 -11.41 -7.79
CA ASN A 200 -16.59 -12.52 -7.11
C ASN A 200 -15.16 -12.12 -6.69
N PRO A 201 -14.84 -12.07 -5.39
CA PRO A 201 -13.52 -11.65 -4.93
C PRO A 201 -12.38 -12.59 -5.35
N ILE A 202 -12.67 -13.82 -5.76
CA ILE A 202 -11.65 -14.83 -6.08
C ILE A 202 -10.69 -14.38 -7.18
N TYR A 203 -11.15 -13.63 -8.18
CA TYR A 203 -10.31 -13.16 -9.28
C TYR A 203 -9.19 -12.22 -8.79
N ILE A 204 -9.50 -11.36 -7.82
CA ILE A 204 -8.52 -10.46 -7.21
C ILE A 204 -7.61 -11.22 -6.24
N VAL A 205 -8.11 -12.28 -5.59
CA VAL A 205 -7.29 -13.20 -4.76
C VAL A 205 -6.27 -13.95 -5.59
N VAL A 206 -6.70 -14.53 -6.71
CA VAL A 206 -5.80 -15.22 -7.64
C VAL A 206 -4.75 -14.24 -8.19
N TRP A 207 -5.16 -13.03 -8.57
CA TRP A 207 -4.23 -11.99 -8.98
C TRP A 207 -3.20 -11.65 -7.88
N ALA A 208 -3.65 -11.43 -6.65
CA ALA A 208 -2.78 -11.09 -5.53
C ALA A 208 -1.78 -12.23 -5.24
N ALA A 209 -2.20 -13.49 -5.38
CA ALA A 209 -1.31 -14.65 -5.27
C ALA A 209 -0.23 -14.65 -6.37
N VAL A 210 -0.61 -14.35 -7.62
CA VAL A 210 0.35 -14.22 -8.73
C VAL A 210 1.33 -13.08 -8.47
N PHE A 211 0.85 -11.90 -8.05
CA PHE A 211 1.71 -10.76 -7.69
C PHE A 211 2.71 -11.13 -6.58
N THR A 212 2.22 -11.80 -5.54
CA THR A 212 3.06 -12.27 -4.42
C THR A 212 4.13 -13.25 -4.92
N LEU A 213 3.76 -14.26 -5.71
CA LEU A 213 4.72 -15.21 -6.29
C LEU A 213 5.77 -14.51 -7.14
N VAL A 214 5.36 -13.57 -8.00
CA VAL A 214 6.28 -12.81 -8.87
C VAL A 214 7.27 -12.00 -8.05
N THR A 215 6.81 -11.28 -7.02
CA THR A 215 7.70 -10.47 -6.18
C THR A 215 8.68 -11.34 -5.38
N ILE A 216 8.24 -12.48 -4.85
CA ILE A 216 9.11 -13.46 -4.20
C ILE A 216 10.16 -13.99 -5.20
N GLN A 217 9.77 -14.31 -6.44
CA GLN A 217 10.72 -14.78 -7.47
C GLN A 217 11.73 -13.70 -7.89
N LEU A 218 11.31 -12.42 -7.93
CA LEU A 218 12.23 -11.33 -8.21
C LEU A 218 13.22 -11.10 -7.07
N SER A 219 12.81 -11.33 -5.82
CA SER A 219 13.71 -11.28 -4.66
C SER A 219 14.87 -12.28 -4.78
N THR A 220 14.66 -13.43 -5.41
CA THR A 220 15.70 -14.47 -5.56
C THR A 220 16.51 -14.33 -6.85
N SER A 221 15.97 -13.67 -7.87
CA SER A 221 16.62 -13.39 -9.14
C SER A 221 17.59 -12.19 -9.07
N LEU A 222 17.37 -11.26 -8.13
CA LEU A 222 18.18 -10.05 -7.96
C LEU A 222 19.41 -10.23 -7.03
N ARG A 223 19.79 -11.47 -6.72
CA ARG A 223 20.95 -11.79 -5.90
C ARG A 223 22.24 -11.12 -6.43
N PRO A 224 23.16 -10.68 -5.54
CA PRO A 224 22.98 -10.51 -4.10
C PRO A 224 22.13 -9.25 -3.81
N LEU A 225 21.04 -9.42 -3.04
CA LEU A 225 20.29 -8.30 -2.45
C LEU A 225 20.84 -7.92 -1.07
N ILE A 226 21.42 -8.89 -0.35
CA ILE A 226 22.01 -8.76 0.98
C ILE A 226 23.23 -9.70 1.06
N GLY A 227 24.35 -9.24 1.62
CA GLY A 227 25.62 -9.99 1.73
C GLY A 227 26.62 -9.66 0.62
N ALA A 228 27.86 -10.16 0.70
CA ALA A 228 28.98 -9.73 -0.15
C ALA A 228 28.65 -9.70 -1.66
N ALA A 229 29.10 -8.64 -2.33
CA ALA A 229 28.94 -8.49 -3.76
C ALA A 229 29.69 -9.60 -4.51
N GLU A 230 28.96 -10.51 -5.17
CA GLU A 230 29.54 -11.32 -6.25
C GLU A 230 29.96 -10.37 -7.38
N GLU A 231 31.08 -10.65 -8.06
CA GLU A 231 31.64 -9.78 -9.11
C GLU A 231 30.74 -9.59 -10.34
N THR A 232 29.57 -10.25 -10.39
CA THR A 232 28.65 -10.21 -11.53
C THR A 232 27.31 -9.59 -11.12
N PHE A 233 26.83 -8.62 -11.91
CA PHE A 233 25.56 -7.90 -11.70
C PHE A 233 24.32 -8.82 -11.84
N LEU A 234 24.50 -9.99 -12.46
CA LEU A 234 23.54 -11.07 -12.61
C LEU A 234 24.16 -12.38 -12.09
N PRO A 235 23.48 -13.16 -11.24
CA PRO A 235 23.98 -14.46 -10.81
C PRO A 235 24.20 -15.39 -12.01
N ALA A 236 25.35 -16.07 -12.08
CA ALA A 236 25.62 -17.08 -13.10
C ALA A 236 24.75 -18.35 -12.91
N GLU A 237 24.16 -18.54 -11.73
CA GLU A 237 23.32 -19.69 -11.38
C GLU A 237 21.86 -19.28 -11.17
N LYS A 238 20.96 -19.81 -12.01
CA LYS A 238 19.50 -19.69 -11.82
C LYS A 238 19.07 -20.68 -10.75
N ARG A 239 18.61 -20.20 -9.58
CA ARG A 239 17.99 -21.08 -8.56
C ARG A 239 16.56 -20.66 -8.26
N PHE A 240 15.68 -21.64 -8.11
CA PHE A 240 14.28 -21.45 -7.75
C PHE A 240 14.16 -20.93 -6.31
N PHE A 241 13.14 -20.12 -6.01
CA PHE A 241 13.03 -19.45 -4.70
C PHE A 241 12.95 -20.41 -3.51
N LEU A 242 12.21 -21.52 -3.64
CA LEU A 242 12.11 -22.52 -2.57
C LEU A 242 13.46 -23.14 -2.25
N GLU A 243 14.24 -23.50 -3.26
CA GLU A 243 15.57 -24.09 -3.09
C GLU A 243 16.51 -23.11 -2.38
N HIS A 244 16.43 -21.81 -2.71
CA HIS A 244 17.23 -20.79 -2.07
C HIS A 244 16.86 -20.60 -0.60
N TRP A 245 15.57 -20.46 -0.29
CA TRP A 245 15.12 -20.18 1.09
C TRP A 245 15.20 -21.41 2.00
N VAL A 246 14.93 -22.61 1.50
CA VAL A 246 15.11 -23.85 2.27
C VAL A 246 16.59 -24.04 2.63
N LYS A 247 17.50 -23.85 1.68
CA LYS A 247 18.94 -23.92 1.96
C LYS A 247 19.42 -22.83 2.92
N SER A 248 18.85 -21.64 2.86
CA SER A 248 19.14 -20.56 3.82
C SER A 248 18.66 -20.90 5.23
N LEU A 249 17.53 -21.60 5.38
CA LEU A 249 17.03 -22.07 6.68
C LEU A 249 17.94 -23.16 7.28
N GLU A 250 18.38 -24.14 6.47
CA GLU A 250 19.30 -25.20 6.92
C GLU A 250 20.66 -24.66 7.42
N VAL A 251 21.11 -23.52 6.89
CA VAL A 251 22.35 -22.85 7.33
C VAL A 251 22.16 -22.12 8.65
N VAL A 252 20.98 -21.56 8.91
CA VAL A 252 20.65 -20.89 10.19
C VAL A 252 20.57 -21.91 11.33
N GLU A 253 20.06 -23.11 11.08
CA GLU A 253 19.91 -24.14 12.12
C GLU A 253 21.24 -24.78 12.57
N LYS A 254 22.32 -24.59 11.80
CA LYS A 254 23.65 -25.17 12.07
C LYS A 254 24.63 -24.25 12.82
N ARG A 255 24.22 -23.06 13.22
CA ARG A 255 25.09 -22.07 13.89
C ARG A 255 24.46 -21.59 15.19
#